data_AF-A0A7C8RIV2-F1
#
_entry.id   AF-A0A7C8RIV2-F1
#
_cell.length_a   1.000
_cell.length_b   1.000
_cell.length_c   1.000
_cell.angle_alpha   90.00
_cell.angle_beta   90.00
_cell.angle_gamma   90.00
#
_symmetry.space_group_name_H-M   'P 1'
#
loop_
_entity.id
_entity.type
_entity.pdbx_description
1 polymer ?
#
loop_
_entity_poly.entity_id
_entity_poly.type
_entity_poly.pdbx_seq_one_letter_code
_entity_poly.pdbx_strand_id
1 'polypeptide(L)'
;MLFFKKAVVSALALLAAPSIAALTPAQMVGNIEMLTTKSKALQNPANSITLVNGPLIVIGLGPFPQIIAGFTEIVTITSTAITQMQGSAVITNPTDAKAIADAFRKFVEVHQVLLNILIGKAGLFNTVPIIGTPVAAVLRSLEAVVDTVALRIIDTVEVAIHKSTIQSNANSLSGTITVSINAYQGLSLKKRHTRDFTMIDA
;
A
#
# COMPACT_ATOMS: atom_id res chain seq x y z
N MET A 1 16.30 -6.28 30.81
CA MET A 1 15.23 -5.79 29.92
C MET A 1 15.59 -4.40 29.37
N LEU A 2 16.61 -4.31 28.50
CA LEU A 2 17.18 -3.01 28.08
C LEU A 2 17.69 -2.96 26.62
N PHE A 3 17.29 -3.90 25.76
CA PHE A 3 17.76 -3.97 24.36
C PHE A 3 16.69 -3.62 23.32
N PHE A 4 15.42 -3.43 23.71
CA PHE A 4 14.31 -3.21 22.77
C PHE A 4 13.94 -1.73 22.50
N LYS A 5 14.60 -0.76 23.15
CA LYS A 5 14.26 0.68 23.00
C LYS A 5 15.18 1.46 22.06
N LYS A 6 16.29 0.88 21.58
CA LYS A 6 17.29 1.61 20.76
C LYS A 6 17.11 1.48 19.25
N ALA A 7 16.27 0.55 18.76
CA ALA A 7 16.06 0.36 17.32
C ALA A 7 15.00 1.29 16.71
N VAL A 8 14.11 1.88 17.52
CA VAL A 8 12.97 2.68 17.00
C VAL A 8 13.33 4.17 16.82
N VAL A 9 14.39 4.65 17.47
CA VAL A 9 14.77 6.08 17.45
C VAL A 9 15.61 6.45 16.22
N SER A 10 16.29 5.50 15.58
CA SER A 10 17.12 5.77 14.40
C SER A 10 16.33 5.98 13.10
N ALA A 11 15.07 5.55 13.02
CA ALA A 11 14.25 5.75 11.81
C ALA A 11 13.71 7.19 11.67
N LEU A 12 13.50 7.91 12.79
CA LEU A 12 12.93 9.27 12.79
C LEU A 12 13.97 10.38 12.55
N ALA A 13 15.25 10.14 12.82
CA ALA A 13 16.31 11.16 12.72
C ALA A 13 16.83 11.40 11.29
N LEU A 14 16.50 10.54 10.32
CA LEU A 14 17.09 10.56 8.98
C LEU A 14 16.28 11.35 7.93
N LEU A 15 15.08 11.82 8.27
CA LEU A 15 14.22 12.59 7.36
C LEU A 15 14.57 14.09 7.31
N ALA A 16 15.54 14.55 8.11
CA ALA A 16 15.91 15.97 8.21
C ALA A 16 17.07 16.41 7.29
N ALA A 17 17.68 15.50 6.51
CA ALA A 17 18.78 15.84 5.61
C ALA A 17 18.31 15.82 4.13
N PRO A 18 18.41 16.92 3.37
CA PRO A 18 18.09 16.95 1.94
C PRO A 18 19.16 16.30 1.06
N SER A 19 20.03 15.45 1.60
CA SER A 19 20.95 14.64 0.78
C SER A 19 20.22 13.40 0.28
N ILE A 20 20.12 13.23 -1.04
CA ILE A 20 19.80 11.96 -1.70
C ILE A 20 21.00 11.02 -1.47
N ALA A 21 21.18 10.58 -0.23
CA ALA A 21 22.18 9.59 0.12
C ALA A 21 21.63 8.22 -0.27
N ALA A 22 22.49 7.42 -0.91
CA ALA A 22 22.27 6.00 -1.11
C ALA A 22 21.76 5.32 0.18
N LEU A 23 20.68 4.56 0.08
CA LEU A 23 20.17 3.79 1.23
C LEU A 23 21.12 2.64 1.56
N THR A 24 21.44 2.50 2.84
CA THR A 24 22.04 1.29 3.43
C THR A 24 20.98 0.19 3.59
N PRO A 25 21.37 -1.09 3.71
CA PRO A 25 20.41 -2.19 3.95
C PRO A 25 19.55 -1.99 5.20
N ALA A 26 20.14 -1.50 6.29
CA ALA A 26 19.41 -1.21 7.52
C ALA A 26 18.36 -0.10 7.34
N GLN A 27 18.66 0.92 6.53
CA GLN A 27 17.68 1.97 6.20
C GLN A 27 16.57 1.44 5.29
N MET A 28 16.87 0.54 4.36
CA MET A 28 15.83 -0.14 3.56
C MET A 28 14.86 -0.92 4.46
N VAL A 29 15.39 -1.71 5.40
CA VAL A 29 14.57 -2.43 6.39
C VAL A 29 13.70 -1.45 7.18
N GLY A 30 14.28 -0.39 7.75
CA GLY A 30 13.54 0.60 8.53
C GLY A 30 12.44 1.31 7.74
N ASN A 31 12.69 1.64 6.47
CA ASN A 31 11.68 2.21 5.58
C ASN A 31 10.52 1.23 5.35
N ILE A 32 10.80 -0.05 5.12
CA ILE A 32 9.77 -1.09 4.93
C ILE A 32 8.95 -1.32 6.22
N GLU A 33 9.61 -1.32 7.38
CA GLU A 33 8.93 -1.43 8.68
C GLU A 33 8.04 -0.22 8.98
N MET A 34 8.45 0.98 8.57
CA MET A 34 7.60 2.17 8.63
C MET A 34 6.35 2.01 7.75
N LEU A 35 6.49 1.52 6.51
CA LEU A 35 5.34 1.22 5.65
C LEU A 35 4.42 0.17 6.27
N THR A 36 4.98 -0.84 6.95
CA THR A 36 4.23 -1.84 7.71
C THR A 36 3.39 -1.20 8.81
N THR A 37 4.01 -0.31 9.60
CA THR A 37 3.34 0.43 10.67
C THR A 37 2.18 1.28 10.13
N LYS A 38 2.39 2.01 9.04
CA LYS A 38 1.35 2.83 8.40
C LYS A 38 0.20 1.98 7.87
N SER A 39 0.53 0.86 7.22
CA SER A 39 -0.47 -0.11 6.75
C SER A 39 -1.30 -0.68 7.90
N LYS A 40 -0.66 -0.99 9.04
CA LYS A 40 -1.36 -1.47 10.24
C LYS A 40 -2.29 -0.41 10.83
N ALA A 41 -1.84 0.84 10.89
CA ALA A 41 -2.62 1.96 11.43
C ALA A 41 -3.91 2.21 10.63
N LEU A 42 -3.90 1.96 9.31
CA LEU A 42 -5.07 2.10 8.44
C LEU A 42 -6.10 0.98 8.59
N GLN A 43 -5.77 -0.14 9.26
CA GLN A 43 -6.73 -1.23 9.46
C GLN A 43 -7.91 -0.81 10.35
N ASN A 44 -7.69 0.04 11.35
CA ASN A 44 -8.75 0.52 12.23
C ASN A 44 -9.80 1.38 11.49
N PRO A 45 -9.41 2.46 10.77
CA PRO A 45 -10.38 3.23 10.00
C PRO A 45 -11.04 2.38 8.91
N ALA A 46 -10.30 1.48 8.24
CA ALA A 46 -10.90 0.56 7.27
C ALA A 46 -11.97 -0.35 7.89
N ASN A 47 -11.73 -0.90 9.08
CA ASN A 47 -12.72 -1.72 9.79
C ASN A 47 -13.96 -0.93 10.21
N SER A 48 -13.80 0.38 10.48
CA SER A 48 -14.90 1.25 10.87
C SER A 48 -15.85 1.64 9.73
N ILE A 49 -15.55 1.25 8.49
CA ILE A 49 -16.46 1.45 7.35
C ILE A 49 -17.77 0.69 7.60
N THR A 50 -18.89 1.40 7.47
CA THR A 50 -20.26 0.89 7.58
C THR A 50 -21.12 1.44 6.44
N LEU A 51 -22.31 0.86 6.25
CA LEU A 51 -23.27 1.34 5.25
C LEU A 51 -23.74 2.78 5.52
N VAL A 52 -23.72 3.21 6.78
CA VAL A 52 -24.16 4.54 7.20
C VAL A 52 -23.07 5.59 6.97
N ASN A 53 -21.82 5.30 7.32
CA ASN A 53 -20.73 6.28 7.20
C ASN A 53 -20.01 6.26 5.86
N GLY A 54 -20.10 5.19 5.08
CA GLY A 54 -19.43 5.07 3.79
C GLY A 54 -19.84 6.13 2.76
N PRO A 55 -21.15 6.43 2.58
CA PRO A 55 -21.59 7.47 1.66
C PRO A 55 -21.10 8.88 2.02
N LEU A 56 -20.67 9.11 3.27
CA LEU A 56 -20.18 10.41 3.73
C LEU A 56 -18.86 10.84 3.06
N ILE A 57 -18.18 9.93 2.34
CA ILE A 57 -17.00 10.25 1.52
C ILE A 57 -17.27 11.39 0.54
N VAL A 58 -18.50 11.51 0.01
CA VAL A 58 -18.89 12.53 -0.98
C VAL A 58 -18.74 13.95 -0.43
N ILE A 59 -18.87 14.11 0.89
CA ILE A 59 -18.70 15.39 1.59
C ILE A 59 -17.42 15.42 2.44
N GLY A 60 -16.49 14.49 2.21
CA GLY A 60 -15.21 14.43 2.92
C GLY A 60 -15.31 13.98 4.38
N LEU A 61 -16.38 13.27 4.76
CA LEU A 61 -16.60 12.75 6.11
C LEU A 61 -16.50 11.21 6.14
N GLY A 62 -16.50 10.66 7.35
CA GLY A 62 -16.38 9.22 7.58
C GLY A 62 -14.94 8.70 7.48
N PRO A 63 -14.76 7.38 7.38
CA PRO A 63 -13.43 6.77 7.45
C PRO A 63 -12.61 6.83 6.16
N PHE A 64 -13.26 7.00 5.00
CA PHE A 64 -12.59 7.00 3.70
C PHE A 64 -11.55 8.12 3.52
N PRO A 65 -11.80 9.39 3.93
CA PRO A 65 -10.78 10.44 3.87
C PRO A 65 -9.47 10.06 4.57
N GLN A 66 -9.54 9.46 5.76
CA GLN A 66 -8.36 9.01 6.50
C GLN A 66 -7.62 7.89 5.77
N ILE A 67 -8.36 6.96 5.16
CA ILE A 67 -7.80 5.83 4.39
C ILE A 67 -7.08 6.36 3.14
N ILE A 68 -7.71 7.28 2.40
CA ILE A 68 -7.15 7.89 1.19
C ILE A 68 -5.88 8.68 1.54
N ALA A 69 -5.93 9.50 2.59
CA ALA A 69 -4.77 10.25 3.08
C ALA A 69 -3.62 9.30 3.47
N GLY A 70 -3.93 8.21 4.19
CA GLY A 70 -2.93 7.22 4.57
C GLY A 70 -2.28 6.49 3.40
N PHE A 71 -3.05 6.09 2.38
CA PHE A 71 -2.47 5.53 1.16
C PHE A 71 -1.64 6.54 0.39
N THR A 72 -2.08 7.80 0.33
CA THR A 72 -1.31 8.89 -0.30
C THR A 72 0.03 9.10 0.41
N GLU A 73 0.06 9.01 1.73
CA GLU A 73 1.30 9.07 2.51
C GLU A 73 2.23 7.88 2.23
N ILE A 74 1.69 6.65 2.19
CA ILE A 74 2.45 5.45 1.81
C ILE A 74 3.06 5.60 0.42
N VAL A 75 2.27 6.08 -0.56
CA VAL A 75 2.73 6.37 -1.93
C VAL A 75 3.86 7.38 -1.93
N THR A 76 3.72 8.47 -1.17
CA THR A 76 4.73 9.54 -1.09
C THR A 76 6.04 9.03 -0.50
N ILE A 77 5.98 8.34 0.64
CA ILE A 77 7.16 7.80 1.32
C ILE A 77 7.88 6.79 0.43
N THR A 78 7.12 5.90 -0.21
CA THR A 78 7.70 4.87 -1.08
C THR A 78 8.33 5.50 -2.33
N SER A 79 7.72 6.55 -2.89
CA SER A 79 8.29 7.31 -4.02
C SER A 79 9.61 7.99 -3.65
N THR A 80 9.70 8.57 -2.44
CA THR A 80 10.95 9.10 -1.90
C THR A 80 12.00 8.01 -1.74
N ALA A 81 11.63 6.86 -1.16
CA ALA A 81 12.53 5.73 -0.99
C ALA A 81 13.05 5.19 -2.34
N ILE A 82 12.19 5.06 -3.37
CA ILE A 82 12.59 4.69 -4.74
C ILE A 82 13.67 5.63 -5.28
N THR A 83 13.52 6.94 -5.02
CA THR A 83 14.50 7.93 -5.46
C THR A 83 15.82 7.80 -4.72
N GLN A 84 15.80 7.52 -3.41
CA GLN A 84 16.99 7.32 -2.58
C GLN A 84 17.71 5.98 -2.84
N MET A 85 17.00 4.99 -3.37
CA MET A 85 17.62 3.74 -3.84
C MET A 85 18.49 3.95 -5.07
N GLN A 86 18.33 5.06 -5.81
CA GLN A 86 19.21 5.40 -6.91
C GLN A 86 20.61 5.71 -6.36
N GLY A 87 21.57 4.82 -6.64
CA GLY A 87 22.94 4.91 -6.13
C GLY A 87 23.21 4.07 -4.88
N SER A 88 22.22 3.33 -4.37
CA SER A 88 22.47 2.28 -3.36
C SER A 88 23.42 1.21 -3.91
N ALA A 89 24.36 0.80 -3.07
CA ALA A 89 25.22 -0.33 -3.39
C ALA A 89 24.40 -1.62 -3.47
N VAL A 90 24.85 -2.54 -4.32
CA VAL A 90 24.26 -3.86 -4.45
C VAL A 90 24.40 -4.64 -3.13
N ILE A 91 23.35 -5.36 -2.76
CA ILE A 91 23.28 -6.14 -1.54
C ILE A 91 23.70 -7.58 -1.85
N THR A 92 24.96 -7.88 -1.55
CA THR A 92 25.56 -9.20 -1.69
C THR A 92 25.64 -9.96 -0.37
N ASN A 93 25.56 -9.25 0.77
CA ASN A 93 25.57 -9.85 2.08
C ASN A 93 24.28 -10.66 2.33
N PRO A 94 24.36 -11.98 2.61
CA PRO A 94 23.17 -12.82 2.83
C PRO A 94 22.33 -12.40 4.04
N THR A 95 22.94 -11.92 5.12
CA THR A 95 22.23 -11.48 6.32
C THR A 95 21.40 -10.23 6.04
N ASP A 96 21.97 -9.26 5.33
CA ASP A 96 21.27 -8.03 4.95
C ASP A 96 20.14 -8.31 3.96
N ALA A 97 20.41 -9.13 2.92
CA ALA A 97 19.41 -9.57 1.97
C ALA A 97 18.24 -10.30 2.65
N LYS A 98 18.54 -11.16 3.64
CA LYS A 98 17.53 -11.84 4.45
C LYS A 98 16.68 -10.85 5.24
N ALA A 99 17.31 -9.88 5.91
CA ALA A 99 16.59 -8.89 6.72
C ALA A 99 15.61 -8.07 5.87
N ILE A 100 16.03 -7.65 4.68
CA ILE A 100 15.18 -6.94 3.72
C ILE A 100 14.03 -7.83 3.25
N ALA A 101 14.30 -9.09 2.88
CA ALA A 101 13.27 -10.02 2.45
C ALA A 101 12.23 -10.30 3.56
N ASP A 102 12.67 -10.46 4.80
CA ASP A 102 11.79 -10.68 5.95
C ASP A 102 10.94 -9.43 6.26
N ALA A 103 11.54 -8.24 6.23
CA ALA A 103 10.80 -6.99 6.40
C ALA A 103 9.76 -6.81 5.28
N PHE A 104 10.14 -7.07 4.04
CA PHE A 104 9.23 -6.97 2.88
C PHE A 104 8.08 -7.97 2.99
N ARG A 105 8.36 -9.22 3.36
CA ARG A 105 7.31 -10.22 3.63
C ARG A 105 6.35 -9.72 4.71
N LYS A 106 6.87 -9.16 5.81
CA LYS A 106 6.02 -8.68 6.90
C LYS A 106 5.12 -7.52 6.48
N PHE A 107 5.68 -6.59 5.69
CA PHE A 107 4.92 -5.53 5.06
C PHE A 107 3.78 -6.10 4.21
N VAL A 108 4.08 -7.04 3.31
CA VAL A 108 3.09 -7.67 2.42
C VAL A 108 1.97 -8.31 3.23
N GLU A 109 2.27 -9.10 4.25
CA GLU A 109 1.25 -9.73 5.12
C GLU A 109 0.30 -8.68 5.74
N VAL A 110 0.86 -7.62 6.34
CA VAL A 110 0.07 -6.58 7.03
C VAL A 110 -0.73 -5.74 6.04
N HIS A 111 -0.14 -5.45 4.88
CA HIS A 111 -0.77 -4.65 3.84
C HIS A 111 -1.90 -5.43 3.15
N GLN A 112 -1.73 -6.74 2.93
CA GLN A 112 -2.78 -7.61 2.43
C GLN A 112 -3.96 -7.71 3.41
N VAL A 113 -3.72 -7.74 4.72
CA VAL A 113 -4.82 -7.64 5.70
C VAL A 113 -5.62 -6.35 5.52
N LEU A 114 -4.95 -5.20 5.33
CA LEU A 114 -5.63 -3.93 5.05
C LEU A 114 -6.46 -4.00 3.76
N LEU A 115 -5.87 -4.49 2.67
CA LEU A 115 -6.55 -4.59 1.38
C LEU A 115 -7.74 -5.54 1.44
N ASN A 116 -7.63 -6.67 2.14
CA ASN A 116 -8.71 -7.64 2.32
C ASN A 116 -9.86 -7.06 3.15
N ILE A 117 -9.59 -6.23 4.16
CA ILE A 117 -10.63 -5.47 4.87
C ILE A 117 -11.37 -4.58 3.86
N LEU A 118 -10.64 -3.80 3.06
CA LEU A 118 -11.24 -2.88 2.08
C LEU A 118 -12.05 -3.63 1.00
N ILE A 119 -11.56 -4.77 0.52
CA ILE A 119 -12.30 -5.66 -0.39
C ILE A 119 -13.64 -6.08 0.24
N GLY A 120 -13.62 -6.56 1.48
CA GLY A 120 -14.84 -6.94 2.20
C GLY A 120 -15.80 -5.76 2.38
N LYS A 121 -15.28 -4.57 2.68
CA LYS A 121 -16.08 -3.35 2.87
C LYS A 121 -16.65 -2.80 1.57
N ALA A 122 -15.97 -2.95 0.43
CA ALA A 122 -16.50 -2.59 -0.87
C ALA A 122 -17.82 -3.34 -1.18
N GLY A 123 -17.94 -4.59 -0.70
CA GLY A 123 -19.16 -5.40 -0.81
C GLY A 123 -20.40 -4.79 -0.15
N LEU A 124 -20.25 -3.88 0.82
CA LEU A 124 -21.37 -3.18 1.46
C LEU A 124 -22.07 -2.21 0.52
N PHE A 125 -21.37 -1.71 -0.50
CA PHE A 125 -21.81 -0.55 -1.28
C PHE A 125 -22.21 -0.89 -2.71
N ASN A 126 -22.57 -2.14 -2.95
CA ASN A 126 -23.07 -2.64 -4.23
C ASN A 126 -24.30 -1.87 -4.77
N THR A 127 -24.95 -1.04 -3.95
CA THR A 127 -26.16 -0.27 -4.25
C THR A 127 -25.98 1.25 -4.14
N VAL A 128 -24.84 1.74 -3.63
CA VAL A 128 -24.63 3.18 -3.36
C VAL A 128 -23.80 3.82 -4.49
N PRO A 129 -24.30 4.87 -5.16
CA PRO A 129 -23.61 5.49 -6.29
C PRO A 129 -22.35 6.28 -5.86
N ILE A 130 -21.25 6.09 -6.61
CA ILE A 130 -20.10 7.03 -6.72
C ILE A 130 -19.19 7.13 -5.47
N ILE A 131 -19.09 6.11 -4.63
CA ILE A 131 -18.08 6.10 -3.56
C ILE A 131 -16.73 5.47 -3.98
N GLY A 132 -16.73 4.72 -5.09
CA GLY A 132 -15.60 3.88 -5.47
C GLY A 132 -14.43 4.61 -6.12
N THR A 133 -14.69 5.70 -6.84
CA THR A 133 -13.69 6.35 -7.69
C THR A 133 -12.49 6.92 -6.91
N PRO A 134 -12.66 7.67 -5.80
CA PRO A 134 -11.52 8.22 -5.06
C PRO A 134 -10.63 7.12 -4.48
N VAL A 135 -11.23 6.05 -3.97
CA VAL A 135 -10.49 4.92 -3.40
C VAL A 135 -9.76 4.13 -4.50
N ALA A 136 -10.43 3.86 -5.63
CA ALA A 136 -9.78 3.20 -6.76
C ALA A 136 -8.62 4.03 -7.33
N ALA A 137 -8.71 5.36 -7.34
CA ALA A 137 -7.65 6.23 -7.81
C ALA A 137 -6.38 6.13 -6.95
N VAL A 138 -6.51 6.20 -5.62
CA VAL A 138 -5.36 6.07 -4.73
C VAL A 138 -4.78 4.65 -4.75
N LEU A 139 -5.62 3.61 -4.86
CA LEU A 139 -5.14 2.23 -4.99
C LEU A 139 -4.36 1.98 -6.29
N ARG A 140 -4.72 2.61 -7.41
CA ARG A 140 -3.91 2.55 -8.65
C ARG A 140 -2.55 3.23 -8.48
N SER A 141 -2.52 4.36 -7.75
CA SER A 141 -1.26 5.04 -7.45
C SER A 141 -0.35 4.17 -6.58
N LEU A 142 -0.96 3.43 -5.63
CA LEU A 142 -0.29 2.46 -4.80
C LEU A 142 0.26 1.27 -5.61
N GLU A 143 -0.52 0.70 -6.53
CA GLU A 143 -0.08 -0.39 -7.42
C GLU A 143 1.20 -0.02 -8.18
N ALA A 144 1.19 1.14 -8.86
CA ALA A 144 2.33 1.62 -9.62
C ALA A 144 3.61 1.78 -8.78
N VAL A 145 3.46 2.30 -7.56
CA VAL A 145 4.59 2.53 -6.66
C VAL A 145 5.07 1.23 -6.01
N VAL A 146 4.18 0.31 -5.65
CA VAL A 146 4.53 -1.02 -5.13
C VAL A 146 5.29 -1.84 -6.18
N ASP A 147 4.82 -1.85 -7.43
CA ASP A 147 5.49 -2.55 -8.53
C ASP A 147 6.90 -1.97 -8.75
N THR A 148 7.01 -0.64 -8.76
CA THR A 148 8.30 0.04 -8.95
C THR A 148 9.27 -0.27 -7.80
N VAL A 149 8.85 -0.14 -6.54
CA VAL A 149 9.75 -0.39 -5.41
C VAL A 149 10.15 -1.86 -5.32
N ALA A 150 9.22 -2.79 -5.62
CA ALA A 150 9.53 -4.22 -5.64
C ALA A 150 10.64 -4.51 -6.66
N LEU A 151 10.49 -4.02 -7.89
CA LEU A 151 11.52 -4.17 -8.94
C LEU A 151 12.86 -3.57 -8.49
N ARG A 152 12.88 -2.38 -7.89
CA ARG A 152 14.11 -1.78 -7.37
C ARG A 152 14.79 -2.63 -6.30
N ILE A 153 14.02 -3.21 -5.38
CA ILE A 153 14.57 -4.09 -4.33
C ILE A 153 15.11 -5.38 -4.97
N ILE A 154 14.38 -5.97 -5.92
CA ILE A 154 14.77 -7.17 -6.68
C ILE A 154 16.08 -6.94 -7.46
N ASP A 155 16.27 -5.75 -8.01
CA ASP A 155 17.49 -5.37 -8.73
C ASP A 155 18.66 -5.11 -7.79
N THR A 156 18.40 -4.62 -6.58
CA THR A 156 19.47 -4.30 -5.60
C THR A 156 19.93 -5.53 -4.82
N VAL A 157 19.08 -6.55 -4.64
CA VAL A 157 19.43 -7.79 -3.91
C VAL A 157 19.97 -8.86 -4.87
N GLU A 158 21.25 -9.21 -4.76
CA GLU A 158 21.88 -10.24 -5.60
C GLU A 158 21.74 -11.66 -5.05
N VAL A 159 21.38 -11.81 -3.77
CA VAL A 159 21.24 -13.12 -3.14
C VAL A 159 19.97 -13.82 -3.66
N ALA A 160 20.15 -14.78 -4.56
CA ALA A 160 19.09 -15.39 -5.38
C ALA A 160 17.87 -15.88 -4.59
N ILE A 161 18.07 -16.53 -3.43
CA ILE A 161 16.98 -17.05 -2.60
C ILE A 161 16.10 -15.90 -2.07
N HIS A 162 16.72 -14.81 -1.63
CA HIS A 162 16.01 -13.64 -1.09
C HIS A 162 15.35 -12.83 -2.21
N LYS A 163 16.01 -12.72 -3.37
CA LYS A 163 15.43 -12.14 -4.58
C LYS A 163 14.13 -12.86 -4.99
N SER A 164 14.16 -14.19 -5.04
CA SER A 164 12.98 -15.01 -5.34
C SER A 164 11.85 -14.83 -4.32
N THR A 165 12.19 -14.75 -3.03
CA THR A 165 11.22 -14.48 -1.96
C THR A 165 10.54 -13.13 -2.14
N ILE A 166 11.32 -12.08 -2.44
CA ILE A 166 10.81 -10.72 -2.67
C ILE A 166 9.91 -10.69 -3.91
N GLN A 167 10.32 -11.34 -5.01
CA GLN A 167 9.51 -11.46 -6.23
C GLN A 167 8.16 -12.11 -5.96
N SER A 168 8.14 -13.24 -5.24
CA SER A 168 6.90 -13.96 -4.91
C SER A 168 5.95 -13.09 -4.06
N ASN A 169 6.49 -12.43 -3.03
CA ASN A 169 5.74 -11.54 -2.17
C ASN A 169 5.19 -10.32 -2.94
N ALA A 170 5.98 -9.75 -3.87
CA ALA A 170 5.55 -8.64 -4.71
C ALA A 170 4.39 -9.03 -5.63
N ASN A 171 4.50 -10.18 -6.30
CA ASN A 171 3.43 -10.70 -7.15
C ASN A 171 2.14 -10.96 -6.36
N SER A 172 2.26 -11.53 -5.15
CA SER A 172 1.12 -11.78 -4.26
C SER A 172 0.44 -10.47 -3.82
N LEU A 173 1.24 -9.46 -3.46
CA LEU A 173 0.72 -8.15 -3.08
C LEU A 173 0.04 -7.45 -4.26
N SER A 174 0.69 -7.42 -5.42
CA SER A 174 0.15 -6.84 -6.66
C SER A 174 -1.22 -7.44 -6.99
N GLY A 175 -1.35 -8.78 -6.97
CA GLY A 175 -2.65 -9.44 -7.16
C GLY A 175 -3.73 -9.01 -6.16
N THR A 176 -3.36 -8.78 -4.90
CA THR A 176 -4.32 -8.30 -3.88
C THR A 176 -4.73 -6.84 -4.13
N ILE A 177 -3.80 -5.99 -4.56
CA ILE A 177 -4.06 -4.60 -4.94
C ILE A 177 -5.02 -4.56 -6.13
N THR A 178 -4.76 -5.35 -7.18
CA THR A 178 -5.63 -5.44 -8.35
C THR A 178 -7.06 -5.85 -7.98
N VAL A 179 -7.23 -6.85 -7.10
CA VAL A 179 -8.57 -7.26 -6.61
C VAL A 179 -9.25 -6.12 -5.85
N SER A 180 -8.52 -5.41 -4.99
CA SER A 180 -9.05 -4.26 -4.26
C SER A 180 -9.47 -3.12 -5.19
N ILE A 181 -8.63 -2.78 -6.17
CA ILE A 181 -8.94 -1.81 -7.22
C ILE A 181 -10.25 -2.20 -7.92
N ASN A 182 -10.36 -3.45 -8.37
CA ASN A 182 -11.55 -3.93 -9.08
C ASN A 182 -12.81 -3.86 -8.22
N ALA A 183 -12.71 -4.17 -6.92
CA ALA A 183 -13.82 -4.07 -5.99
C ALA A 183 -14.38 -2.63 -5.92
N TYR A 184 -13.51 -1.62 -5.85
CA TYR A 184 -13.94 -0.21 -5.82
C TYR A 184 -14.28 0.37 -7.20
N GLN A 185 -13.63 -0.08 -8.27
CA GLN A 185 -13.99 0.30 -9.63
C GLN A 185 -15.38 -0.21 -10.02
N GLY A 186 -15.72 -1.45 -9.67
CA GLY A 186 -17.02 -2.06 -9.97
C GLY A 186 -18.21 -1.26 -9.41
N LEU A 187 -18.02 -0.58 -8.29
CA LEU A 187 -19.01 0.35 -7.71
C LEU A 187 -19.31 1.54 -8.64
N SER A 188 -18.37 1.91 -9.51
CA SER A 188 -18.54 3.01 -10.48
C SER A 188 -19.27 2.56 -11.76
N LEU A 189 -19.20 1.26 -12.12
CA LEU A 189 -19.73 0.71 -13.38
C LEU A 189 -21.19 0.26 -13.31
N LYS A 190 -21.69 -0.20 -12.16
CA LYS A 190 -23.10 -0.63 -11.99
C LYS A 190 -24.14 0.43 -12.37
N LYS A 191 -23.75 1.71 -12.47
CA LYS A 191 -24.60 2.81 -12.96
C LYS A 191 -24.87 2.78 -14.46
N ARG A 192 -23.96 2.23 -15.29
CA ARG A 192 -24.08 2.35 -16.76
C ARG A 192 -25.14 1.44 -17.38
N HIS A 193 -25.49 0.33 -16.73
CA HIS A 193 -26.40 -0.67 -17.32
C HIS A 193 -27.88 -0.46 -16.97
N THR A 194 -28.21 0.33 -15.95
CA THR A 194 -29.61 0.54 -15.49
C THR A 194 -30.30 1.76 -16.10
N ARG A 195 -29.77 2.34 -17.20
CA ARG A 195 -30.32 3.55 -17.83
C ARG A 195 -30.97 3.36 -19.21
N ASP A 196 -31.23 2.13 -19.65
CA ASP A 196 -31.63 1.86 -21.05
C ASP A 196 -32.96 1.09 -21.25
N PHE A 197 -33.92 1.14 -20.32
CA PHE A 197 -35.20 0.41 -20.49
C PHE A 197 -36.46 1.16 -20.07
N THR A 198 -36.50 2.49 -20.18
CA THR A 198 -37.78 3.21 -20.20
C THR A 198 -37.68 4.38 -21.16
N MET A 199 -38.18 4.19 -22.38
CA MET A 199 -38.97 5.09 -23.22
C MET A 199 -38.98 4.52 -24.65
N ILE A 200 -40.12 4.59 -25.33
CA ILE A 200 -40.55 3.81 -26.52
C ILE A 200 -41.18 2.49 -26.02
N ASP A 201 -42.47 2.40 -25.67
CA ASP A 201 -43.63 2.72 -26.50
C ASP A 201 -44.83 3.27 -25.69
N ALA A 202 -45.39 4.38 -26.14
CA ALA A 202 -46.79 4.78 -25.94
C ALA A 202 -47.22 5.62 -27.15
#